data_AF-A0A158BZ61-F1
#
_entry.id   AF-A0A158BZ61-F1
#
_cell.length_a   1.000
_cell.length_b   1.000
_cell.length_c   1.000
_cell.angle_alpha   90.00
_cell.angle_beta   90.00
_cell.angle_gamma   90.00
#
_symmetry.space_group_name_H-M   'P 1'
#
loop_
_entity.id
_entity.type
_entity.pdbx_description
1 polymer ?
#
loop_
_entity_poly.entity_id
_entity_poly.type
_entity_poly.pdbx_seq_one_letter_code
_entity_poly.pdbx_strand_id
1 'polypeptide(L)'
;MKKRDQADDQSWLDPEIAGSEFRDVRLRKRFGMVLEQLWKGMGQTIPLACQDWANTKAAYRFMDNDRVSEHDILSGHFRATAQRFSMTDGPILVLQDTTTFSYERDRPELVGYAGTAITSAERRGQAKPSSQCGILMHSSLAVTTEGLPLGLTAIKFWSRKEFKDTATMRSKVNFTRIPIEKKESFRWIENLRQSTTRLGDPDRCVHIGDRESDIFELFCAACELGTHFLVRTCSNRLAGDDGEQTVADEMSEVRVKGLHRIEFRDAKGHPQQALLEIRYRRLTVWPPLAKQRHYPALRLTVIHATSAARPRTDHASNGSCSPICR
;
A
#
# COMPACT_ATOMS: atom_id res chain seq x y z
N MET A 1 17.48 4.90 -35.09
CA MET A 1 17.15 4.66 -33.67
C MET A 1 16.32 5.79 -33.06
N LYS A 2 16.80 7.04 -32.94
CA LYS A 2 16.06 8.15 -32.28
C LYS A 2 14.60 8.41 -32.71
N LYS A 3 14.21 8.23 -33.98
CA LYS A 3 12.83 8.47 -34.46
C LYS A 3 11.83 7.37 -34.10
N ARG A 4 12.30 6.14 -33.82
CA ARG A 4 11.43 5.00 -33.49
C ARG A 4 11.07 5.01 -32.01
N ASP A 5 12.04 5.34 -31.15
CA ASP A 5 11.86 5.51 -29.70
C ASP A 5 10.92 6.70 -29.38
N GLN A 6 11.03 7.81 -30.13
CA GLN A 6 10.18 9.00 -29.93
C GLN A 6 8.70 8.76 -30.29
N ALA A 7 8.42 7.88 -31.26
CA ALA A 7 7.06 7.52 -31.64
C ALA A 7 6.43 6.55 -30.63
N ASP A 8 7.25 5.69 -30.02
CA ASP A 8 6.85 4.74 -28.98
C ASP A 8 6.56 5.44 -27.63
N ASP A 9 7.35 6.48 -27.30
CA ASP A 9 7.15 7.32 -26.11
C ASP A 9 5.85 8.13 -26.14
N GLN A 10 5.47 8.67 -27.31
CA GLN A 10 4.21 9.41 -27.46
C GLN A 10 3.01 8.45 -27.46
N SER A 11 3.21 7.22 -27.97
CA SER A 11 2.20 6.18 -28.12
C SER A 11 1.61 5.69 -26.80
N TRP A 12 2.41 5.57 -25.72
CA TRP A 12 1.90 5.07 -24.44
C TRP A 12 1.23 6.14 -23.57
N LEU A 13 1.63 7.41 -23.71
CA LEU A 13 1.09 8.53 -22.93
C LEU A 13 -0.35 8.86 -23.30
N ASP A 14 -0.68 8.80 -24.59
CA ASP A 14 -2.00 9.16 -25.09
C ASP A 14 -3.13 8.32 -24.45
N PRO A 15 -3.04 6.98 -24.38
CA PRO A 15 -3.99 6.16 -23.64
C PRO A 15 -4.13 6.53 -22.16
N GLU A 16 -3.02 6.88 -21.50
CA GLU A 16 -2.98 7.22 -20.07
C GLU A 16 -3.71 8.53 -19.73
N ILE A 17 -3.74 9.47 -20.66
CA ILE A 17 -4.40 10.77 -20.46
C ILE A 17 -5.72 10.91 -21.23
N ALA A 18 -6.04 9.95 -22.10
CA ALA A 18 -7.26 9.93 -22.91
C ALA A 18 -8.52 10.04 -22.05
N GLY A 19 -8.50 9.39 -20.89
CA GLY A 19 -9.59 9.38 -19.93
C GLY A 19 -9.64 10.59 -18.99
N SER A 20 -8.64 11.48 -18.98
CA SER A 20 -8.57 12.57 -18.00
C SER A 20 -9.62 13.64 -18.24
N GLU A 21 -10.35 13.99 -17.19
CA GLU A 21 -11.40 15.00 -17.20
C GLU A 21 -10.89 16.26 -16.51
N PHE A 22 -10.75 17.34 -17.27
CA PHE A 22 -10.41 18.65 -16.74
C PHE A 22 -11.57 19.61 -17.01
N ARG A 23 -11.77 20.56 -16.10
CA ARG A 23 -12.78 21.63 -16.25
C ARG A 23 -12.57 22.56 -17.45
N ASP A 24 -11.40 22.49 -18.10
CA ASP A 24 -11.02 23.31 -19.25
C ASP A 24 -10.16 22.50 -20.21
N VAL A 25 -10.51 22.52 -21.50
CA VAL A 25 -9.76 21.81 -22.55
C VAL A 25 -8.30 22.29 -22.63
N ARG A 26 -8.03 23.55 -22.29
CA ARG A 26 -6.66 24.10 -22.24
C ARG A 26 -5.85 23.50 -21.11
N LEU A 27 -6.48 23.17 -19.98
CA LEU A 27 -5.82 22.49 -18.86
C LEU A 27 -5.48 21.05 -19.23
N ARG A 28 -6.39 20.33 -19.88
CA ARG A 28 -6.10 18.99 -20.40
C ARG A 28 -4.94 18.99 -21.39
N LYS A 29 -4.95 19.93 -22.35
CA LYS A 29 -3.83 20.08 -23.29
C LYS A 29 -2.52 20.39 -22.56
N ARG A 30 -2.56 21.28 -21.57
CA ARG A 30 -1.38 21.63 -20.76
C ARG A 30 -0.88 20.42 -19.95
N PHE A 31 -1.77 19.62 -19.37
CA PHE A 31 -1.41 18.39 -18.66
C PHE A 31 -0.63 17.44 -19.56
N GLY A 32 -1.12 17.14 -20.76
CA GLY A 32 -0.41 16.29 -21.72
C GLY A 32 0.98 16.82 -22.07
N MET A 33 1.10 18.14 -22.32
CA MET A 33 2.40 18.76 -22.60
C MET A 33 3.38 18.66 -21.42
N VAL A 34 2.91 18.91 -20.19
CA VAL A 34 3.74 18.84 -18.98
C VAL A 34 4.18 17.39 -18.74
N LEU A 35 3.26 16.43 -18.87
CA LEU A 35 3.57 15.01 -18.67
C LEU A 35 4.61 14.51 -19.68
N GLU A 36 4.46 14.87 -20.96
CA GLU A 36 5.43 14.53 -22.00
C GLU A 36 6.82 15.14 -21.73
N GLN A 37 6.88 16.39 -21.28
CA GLN A 37 8.14 17.05 -20.91
C GLN A 37 8.81 16.36 -19.73
N LEU A 38 8.06 16.02 -18.69
CA LEU A 38 8.58 15.33 -17.50
C LEU A 38 9.00 13.89 -17.83
N TRP A 39 8.31 13.20 -18.74
CA TRP A 39 8.71 11.88 -19.23
C TRP A 39 10.06 11.93 -19.96
N LYS A 40 10.20 12.84 -20.93
CA LYS A 40 11.45 13.01 -21.70
C LYS A 40 12.61 13.51 -20.83
N GLY A 41 12.30 14.27 -19.78
CA GLY A 41 13.23 14.81 -18.81
C GLY A 41 13.24 14.10 -17.46
N MET A 42 12.97 12.78 -17.41
CA MET A 42 12.94 12.05 -16.14
C MET A 42 14.18 12.31 -15.28
N GLY A 43 13.95 12.68 -14.01
CA GLY A 43 15.01 13.02 -13.04
C GLY A 43 15.56 14.45 -13.14
N GLN A 44 15.14 15.23 -14.14
CA GLN A 44 15.53 16.63 -14.27
C GLN A 44 14.62 17.57 -13.48
N THR A 45 15.09 18.80 -13.24
CA THR A 45 14.25 19.88 -12.70
C THR A 45 13.22 20.33 -13.72
N ILE A 46 12.09 20.92 -13.29
CA ILE A 46 11.04 21.43 -14.19
C ILE A 46 11.61 22.38 -15.27
N PRO A 47 12.49 23.37 -14.95
CA PRO A 47 13.06 24.23 -15.98
C PRO A 47 13.90 23.47 -17.02
N LEU A 48 14.65 22.46 -16.59
CA LEU A 48 15.45 21.63 -17.50
C LEU A 48 14.54 20.74 -18.37
N ALA A 49 13.54 20.09 -17.80
CA ALA A 49 12.60 19.26 -18.56
C ALA A 49 11.78 20.07 -19.58
N CYS A 50 11.40 21.31 -19.23
CA CYS A 50 10.62 22.20 -20.10
C CYS A 50 11.43 22.85 -21.22
N GLN A 51 12.77 22.93 -21.10
CA GLN A 51 13.73 23.45 -22.08
C GLN A 51 13.57 24.93 -22.50
N ASP A 52 12.47 25.61 -22.16
CA ASP A 52 12.26 27.03 -22.39
C ASP A 52 11.46 27.71 -21.27
N TRP A 53 11.57 29.06 -21.20
CA TRP A 53 10.96 29.85 -20.13
C TRP A 53 9.43 29.87 -20.18
N ALA A 54 8.85 29.90 -21.38
CA ALA A 54 7.40 29.95 -21.54
C ALA A 54 6.74 28.67 -21.05
N ASN A 55 7.28 27.51 -21.40
CA ASN A 55 6.84 26.21 -20.92
C ASN A 55 7.12 26.02 -19.43
N THR A 56 8.28 26.45 -18.94
CA THR A 56 8.59 26.43 -17.50
C THR A 56 7.53 27.20 -16.70
N LYS A 57 7.20 28.43 -17.11
CA LYS A 57 6.16 29.23 -16.44
C LYS A 57 4.78 28.60 -16.57
N ALA A 58 4.46 28.00 -17.71
CA ALA A 58 3.20 27.31 -17.90
C ALA A 58 3.06 26.05 -17.03
N ALA A 59 4.13 25.29 -16.84
CA ALA A 59 4.17 24.13 -15.93
C ALA A 59 3.93 24.55 -14.48
N TYR A 60 4.65 25.56 -13.98
CA TYR A 60 4.42 26.09 -12.62
C TYR A 60 2.98 26.61 -12.44
N ARG A 61 2.46 27.39 -13.40
CA ARG A 61 1.06 27.87 -13.36
C ARG A 61 0.02 26.76 -13.45
N PHE A 62 0.36 25.62 -14.04
CA PHE A 62 -0.51 24.46 -14.09
C PHE A 62 -0.57 23.74 -12.74
N MET A 63 0.59 23.55 -12.09
CA MET A 63 0.67 22.92 -10.76
C MET A 63 0.11 23.80 -9.64
N ASP A 64 0.18 25.13 -9.80
CA ASP A 64 -0.35 26.12 -8.85
C ASP A 64 -1.79 26.57 -9.20
N ASN A 65 -2.51 25.77 -9.99
CA ASN A 65 -3.85 26.14 -10.47
C ASN A 65 -4.95 25.51 -9.59
N ASP A 66 -5.73 26.34 -8.90
CA ASP A 66 -6.88 25.87 -8.08
C ASP A 66 -7.97 25.13 -8.87
N ARG A 67 -7.97 25.23 -10.21
CA ARG A 67 -8.89 24.50 -11.09
C ARG A 67 -8.36 23.12 -11.49
N VAL A 68 -7.15 22.74 -11.06
CA VAL A 68 -6.53 21.42 -11.29
C VAL A 68 -6.47 20.69 -9.95
N SER A 69 -7.06 19.51 -9.91
CA SER A 69 -7.05 18.63 -8.75
C SER A 69 -6.27 17.33 -9.02
N GLU A 70 -5.91 16.64 -7.94
CA GLU A 70 -5.34 15.29 -8.01
C GLU A 70 -6.24 14.34 -8.82
N HIS A 71 -7.56 14.44 -8.63
CA HIS A 71 -8.52 13.63 -9.36
C HIS A 71 -8.43 13.85 -10.88
N ASP A 72 -8.32 15.11 -11.32
CA ASP A 72 -8.23 15.45 -12.75
C ASP A 72 -6.98 14.82 -13.37
N ILE A 73 -5.86 14.83 -12.63
CA ILE A 73 -4.58 14.23 -13.05
C ILE A 73 -4.69 12.69 -13.11
N LEU A 74 -5.18 12.04 -12.06
CA LEU A 74 -5.16 10.58 -11.92
C LEU A 74 -6.29 9.85 -12.67
N SER A 75 -7.40 10.54 -12.97
CA SER A 75 -8.59 9.92 -13.57
C SER A 75 -8.32 9.19 -14.88
N GLY A 76 -7.48 9.74 -15.76
CA GLY A 76 -7.05 9.09 -17.00
C GLY A 76 -6.27 7.81 -16.75
N HIS A 77 -5.25 7.87 -15.88
CA HIS A 77 -4.42 6.73 -15.51
C HIS A 77 -5.27 5.58 -14.93
N PHE A 78 -6.21 5.92 -14.06
CA PHE A 78 -7.15 4.97 -13.48
C PHE A 78 -8.05 4.29 -14.54
N ARG A 79 -8.49 5.02 -15.56
CA ARG A 79 -9.26 4.46 -16.68
C ARG A 79 -8.38 3.55 -17.55
N ALA A 80 -7.15 3.96 -17.83
CA ALA A 80 -6.20 3.14 -18.59
C ALA A 80 -5.88 1.82 -17.87
N THR A 81 -5.70 1.85 -16.54
CA THR A 81 -5.57 0.64 -15.72
C THR A 81 -6.80 -0.25 -15.81
N ALA A 82 -8.01 0.30 -15.69
CA ALA A 82 -9.26 -0.47 -15.80
C ALA A 82 -9.42 -1.12 -17.19
N GLN A 83 -9.01 -0.42 -18.26
CA GLN A 83 -8.98 -0.99 -19.61
C GLN A 83 -8.00 -2.17 -19.69
N ARG A 84 -6.76 -2.02 -19.22
CA ARG A 84 -5.79 -3.13 -19.17
C ARG A 84 -6.31 -4.30 -18.36
N PHE A 85 -6.96 -4.04 -17.22
CA PHE A 85 -7.63 -5.08 -16.42
C PHE A 85 -8.71 -5.83 -17.20
N SER A 86 -9.56 -5.13 -17.95
CA SER A 86 -10.62 -5.76 -18.75
C SER A 86 -10.10 -6.63 -19.89
N MET A 87 -8.89 -6.34 -20.39
CA MET A 87 -8.22 -7.10 -21.46
C MET A 87 -7.32 -8.22 -20.94
N THR A 88 -7.13 -8.31 -19.62
CA THR A 88 -6.33 -9.35 -18.99
C THR A 88 -7.28 -10.39 -18.43
N ASP A 89 -6.97 -11.67 -18.56
CA ASP A 89 -7.77 -12.76 -17.98
C ASP A 89 -7.25 -13.17 -16.60
N GLY A 90 -8.10 -13.86 -15.84
CA GLY A 90 -7.73 -14.47 -14.57
C GLY A 90 -7.68 -13.50 -13.38
N PRO A 91 -7.17 -13.99 -12.23
CA PRO A 91 -7.10 -13.23 -11.00
C PRO A 91 -6.03 -12.14 -11.08
N ILE A 92 -6.36 -10.96 -10.57
CA ILE A 92 -5.48 -9.80 -10.51
C ILE A 92 -5.17 -9.48 -9.05
N LEU A 93 -3.88 -9.34 -8.77
CA LEU A 93 -3.37 -8.99 -7.45
C LEU A 93 -3.41 -7.47 -7.30
N VAL A 94 -4.11 -6.96 -6.28
CA VAL A 94 -4.19 -5.53 -5.96
C VAL A 94 -3.33 -5.28 -4.73
N LEU A 95 -2.07 -4.92 -4.96
CA LEU A 95 -1.06 -4.70 -3.92
C LEU A 95 -1.29 -3.33 -3.27
N GLN A 96 -1.46 -3.32 -1.95
CA GLN A 96 -1.64 -2.10 -1.17
C GLN A 96 -0.45 -1.87 -0.24
N ASP A 97 0.08 -0.65 -0.24
CA ASP A 97 1.12 -0.24 0.69
C ASP A 97 1.12 1.28 0.92
N THR A 98 1.74 1.73 2.01
CA THR A 98 1.92 3.15 2.34
C THR A 98 3.40 3.54 2.20
N THR A 99 3.68 4.55 1.39
CA THR A 99 5.02 5.16 1.29
C THR A 99 4.99 6.62 1.75
N THR A 100 6.17 7.16 2.00
CA THR A 100 6.37 8.54 2.47
C THR A 100 7.30 9.29 1.54
N PHE A 101 6.83 10.42 1.01
CA PHE A 101 7.67 11.43 0.36
C PHE A 101 8.21 12.39 1.43
N SER A 102 9.52 12.37 1.63
CA SER A 102 10.20 13.16 2.66
C SER A 102 10.86 14.39 2.04
N TYR A 103 10.77 15.54 2.70
CA TYR A 103 11.37 16.78 2.24
C TYR A 103 12.20 17.43 3.35
N GLU A 104 13.26 18.15 2.95
CA GLU A 104 13.96 19.11 3.80
C GLU A 104 13.56 20.52 3.33
N ARG A 105 12.94 21.31 4.21
CA ARG A 105 12.40 22.64 3.86
C ARG A 105 12.55 23.60 5.04
N ASP A 106 12.81 24.87 4.73
CA ASP A 106 12.84 25.95 5.73
C ASP A 106 11.47 26.15 6.41
N ARG A 107 10.39 25.89 5.66
CA ARG A 107 9.00 26.05 6.10
C ARG A 107 8.21 24.74 5.97
N PRO A 108 8.46 23.75 6.84
CA PRO A 108 7.84 22.42 6.76
C PRO A 108 6.32 22.46 7.01
N GLU A 109 5.82 23.46 7.72
CA GLU A 109 4.40 23.64 8.04
C GLU A 109 3.51 23.88 6.81
N LEU A 110 4.09 24.33 5.69
CA LEU A 110 3.36 24.52 4.43
C LEU A 110 3.05 23.21 3.71
N VAL A 111 3.80 22.14 4.01
CA VAL A 111 3.55 20.78 3.49
C VAL A 111 2.84 19.94 4.54
N GLY A 112 3.31 20.02 5.79
CA GLY A 112 2.93 19.14 6.89
C GLY A 112 3.95 18.01 7.11
N TYR A 113 3.57 17.06 7.97
CA TYR A 113 4.47 16.05 8.48
C TYR A 113 4.01 14.63 8.14
N ALA A 114 4.96 13.79 7.72
CA ALA A 114 4.70 12.40 7.35
C ALA A 114 5.07 11.35 8.40
N GLY A 115 5.80 11.74 9.45
CA GLY A 115 6.17 10.83 10.53
C GLY A 115 7.20 11.42 11.47
N THR A 116 7.85 10.53 12.23
CA THR A 116 9.06 10.83 12.99
C THR A 116 10.24 10.20 12.27
N ALA A 117 11.27 10.99 11.96
CA ALA A 117 12.52 10.43 11.47
C ALA A 117 13.42 10.10 12.67
N ILE A 118 14.02 8.91 12.67
CA ILE A 118 15.19 8.66 13.51
C ILE A 118 16.36 9.37 12.85
N THR A 119 16.72 10.54 13.37
CA THR A 119 17.87 11.27 12.83
C THR A 119 19.15 10.48 13.09
N SER A 120 20.18 10.69 12.27
CA SER A 120 21.53 10.17 12.53
C SER A 120 22.12 10.67 13.87
N ALA A 121 21.56 11.73 14.46
CA ALA A 121 21.86 12.22 15.80
C ALA A 121 21.23 11.38 16.91
N GLU A 122 20.04 10.81 16.70
CA GLU A 122 19.40 9.87 17.65
C GLU A 122 20.15 8.54 17.74
N ARG A 123 20.75 8.05 16.65
CA ARG A 123 21.69 6.91 16.70
C ARG A 123 22.91 7.18 17.58
N ARG A 124 23.20 8.44 17.92
CA ARG A 124 24.27 8.90 18.81
C ARG A 124 23.75 9.38 20.17
N GLY A 125 22.46 9.14 20.49
CA GLY A 125 21.87 9.44 21.80
C GLY A 125 21.59 10.92 22.07
N GLN A 126 21.56 11.77 21.04
CA GLN A 126 21.36 13.21 21.21
C GLN A 126 20.14 13.71 20.40
N ALA A 127 19.14 14.19 21.14
CA ALA A 127 17.88 14.82 20.72
C ALA A 127 16.64 13.91 20.55
N LYS A 128 15.46 14.53 20.72
CA LYS A 128 14.10 13.98 20.54
C LYS A 128 13.79 13.81 19.04
N PRO A 129 12.76 13.01 18.69
CA PRO A 129 12.35 12.84 17.30
C PRO A 129 11.94 14.19 16.71
N SER A 130 12.64 14.64 15.68
CA SER A 130 12.16 15.76 14.87
C SER A 130 11.07 15.25 13.94
N SER A 131 9.97 16.00 13.85
CA SER A 131 8.88 15.67 12.93
C SER A 131 9.40 15.75 11.50
N GLN A 132 9.23 14.69 10.73
CA GLN A 132 9.69 14.61 9.35
C GLN A 132 8.69 15.32 8.44
N CYS A 133 9.13 16.41 7.80
CA CYS A 133 8.36 17.10 6.77
C CYS A 133 8.11 16.16 5.59
N GLY A 134 6.85 16.04 5.15
CA GLY A 134 6.51 15.04 4.15
C GLY A 134 5.02 14.87 3.87
N ILE A 135 4.76 14.07 2.85
CA ILE A 135 3.43 13.62 2.43
C ILE A 135 3.45 12.09 2.44
N LEU A 136 2.42 11.47 3.01
CA LEU A 136 2.18 10.04 2.87
C LEU A 136 1.34 9.76 1.63
N MET A 137 1.60 8.63 1.00
CA MET A 137 0.81 8.10 -0.10
C MET A 137 0.47 6.64 0.20
N HIS A 138 -0.81 6.33 0.21
CA HIS A 138 -1.29 4.95 0.19
C HIS A 138 -1.79 4.64 -1.20
N SER A 139 -1.27 3.57 -1.80
CA SER A 139 -1.53 3.24 -3.20
C SER A 139 -1.97 1.80 -3.36
N SER A 140 -2.86 1.57 -4.32
CA SER A 140 -3.28 0.25 -4.79
C SER A 140 -2.75 0.01 -6.21
N LEU A 141 -1.85 -0.96 -6.38
CA LEU A 141 -1.26 -1.33 -7.67
C LEU A 141 -1.84 -2.66 -8.15
N ALA A 142 -2.46 -2.68 -9.33
CA ALA A 142 -2.92 -3.91 -9.97
C ALA A 142 -1.77 -4.59 -10.74
N VAL A 143 -1.62 -5.89 -10.53
CA VAL A 143 -0.56 -6.72 -11.11
C VAL A 143 -1.13 -8.10 -11.45
N THR A 144 -0.70 -8.71 -12.56
CA THR A 144 -1.06 -10.11 -12.87
C THR A 144 -0.35 -11.10 -11.93
N THR A 145 -0.75 -12.37 -11.96
CA THR A 145 -0.09 -13.43 -11.19
C THR A 145 1.36 -13.69 -11.59
N GLU A 146 1.75 -13.29 -12.79
CA GLU A 146 3.11 -13.39 -13.34
C GLU A 146 3.97 -12.17 -12.96
N GLY A 147 3.38 -11.15 -12.34
CA GLY A 147 4.08 -9.94 -11.92
C GLY A 147 4.05 -8.80 -12.95
N LEU A 148 3.21 -8.86 -13.98
CA LEU A 148 3.05 -7.76 -14.95
C LEU A 148 2.20 -6.64 -14.35
N PRO A 149 2.71 -5.41 -14.16
CA PRO A 149 1.93 -4.30 -13.65
C PRO A 149 0.88 -3.81 -14.66
N LEU A 150 -0.36 -3.71 -14.22
CA LEU A 150 -1.47 -3.11 -14.97
C LEU A 150 -1.67 -1.63 -14.64
N GLY A 151 -1.15 -1.16 -13.50
CA GLY A 151 -1.17 0.25 -13.11
C GLY A 151 -1.94 0.50 -11.81
N LEU A 152 -2.00 1.78 -11.43
CA LEU A 152 -2.61 2.19 -10.16
C LEU A 152 -4.14 2.15 -10.27
N THR A 153 -4.78 1.74 -9.19
CA THR A 153 -6.23 1.54 -9.09
C THR A 153 -6.87 2.37 -8.00
N ALA A 154 -6.11 2.86 -7.03
CA ALA A 154 -6.52 3.87 -6.06
C ALA A 154 -5.26 4.50 -5.45
N ILE A 155 -5.37 5.76 -5.05
CA ILE A 155 -4.32 6.49 -4.34
C ILE A 155 -4.99 7.41 -3.31
N LYS A 156 -4.34 7.59 -2.17
CA LYS A 156 -4.69 8.61 -1.17
C LYS A 156 -3.41 9.32 -0.73
N PHE A 157 -3.37 10.64 -0.86
CA PHE A 157 -2.33 11.48 -0.26
C PHE A 157 -2.84 12.17 1.00
N TRP A 158 -1.96 12.33 2.00
CA TRP A 158 -2.21 13.19 3.15
C TRP A 158 -0.92 13.62 3.83
N SER A 159 -1.00 14.70 4.60
CA SER A 159 0.04 15.12 5.54
C SER A 159 -0.62 15.45 6.89
N ARG A 160 0.15 15.36 7.97
CA ARG A 160 -0.33 15.66 9.32
C ARG A 160 0.03 17.10 9.66
N LYS A 161 -0.91 17.85 10.26
CA LYS A 161 -0.63 19.20 10.78
C LYS A 161 0.35 19.17 11.95
N GLU A 162 0.23 18.16 12.80
CA GLU A 162 1.10 17.90 13.93
C GLU A 162 1.31 16.38 14.05
N PHE A 163 2.50 15.96 14.46
CA PHE A 163 2.73 14.56 14.79
C PHE A 163 2.18 14.25 16.18
N LYS A 164 1.26 13.29 16.27
CA LYS A 164 0.76 12.76 17.53
C LYS A 164 1.40 11.40 17.76
N ASP A 165 2.11 11.24 18.88
CA ASP A 165 2.67 9.95 19.25
C ASP A 165 1.54 8.97 19.64
N THR A 166 1.19 8.14 18.66
CA THR A 166 0.13 7.14 18.79
C THR A 166 0.50 6.04 19.79
N ALA A 167 1.78 5.75 20.01
CA ALA A 167 2.22 4.75 20.98
C ALA A 167 1.96 5.23 22.42
N THR A 168 2.28 6.49 22.71
CA THR A 168 1.94 7.13 23.99
C THR A 168 0.43 7.26 24.20
N MET A 169 -0.37 7.37 23.13
CA MET A 169 -1.84 7.39 23.24
C MET A 169 -2.48 6.00 23.40
N ARG A 170 -1.84 4.90 22.98
CA ARG A 170 -2.37 3.53 23.15
C ARG A 170 -2.57 3.14 24.62
N SER A 171 -1.81 3.71 25.54
CA SER A 171 -2.00 3.48 26.98
C SER A 171 -3.22 4.21 27.56
N LYS A 172 -3.71 5.26 26.88
CA LYS A 172 -4.81 6.12 27.37
C LYS A 172 -6.13 5.90 26.63
N VAL A 173 -6.07 5.41 25.38
CA VAL A 173 -7.23 5.34 24.49
C VAL A 173 -7.37 3.93 23.93
N ASN A 174 -8.53 3.30 24.17
CA ASN A 174 -8.86 2.03 23.54
C ASN A 174 -9.28 2.25 22.08
N PHE A 175 -8.32 2.08 21.16
CA PHE A 175 -8.54 2.25 19.72
C PHE A 175 -9.64 1.35 19.14
N THR A 176 -9.98 0.22 19.78
CA THR A 176 -11.08 -0.64 19.28
C THR A 176 -12.46 0.03 19.37
N ARG A 177 -12.62 1.04 20.24
CA ARG A 177 -13.87 1.81 20.40
C ARG A 177 -14.00 3.00 19.46
N ILE A 178 -12.92 3.39 18.78
CA ILE A 178 -12.97 4.47 17.80
C ILE A 178 -13.44 3.87 16.46
N PRO A 179 -14.47 4.44 15.81
CA PRO A 179 -14.90 4.03 14.46
C PRO A 179 -13.73 4.05 13.48
N ILE A 180 -13.68 3.08 12.56
CA ILE A 180 -12.55 2.91 11.66
C ILE A 180 -12.37 4.14 10.76
N GLU A 181 -13.47 4.76 10.33
CA GLU A 181 -13.55 5.94 9.46
C GLU A 181 -12.85 7.17 10.06
N LYS A 182 -12.69 7.21 11.38
CA LYS A 182 -12.00 8.31 12.08
C LYS A 182 -10.48 8.08 12.20
N LYS A 183 -9.97 6.96 11.72
CA LYS A 183 -8.57 6.56 11.84
C LYS A 183 -7.87 6.65 10.49
N GLU A 184 -6.57 6.95 10.51
CA GLU A 184 -5.74 6.90 9.30
C GLU A 184 -5.70 5.50 8.68
N SER A 185 -5.92 4.43 9.46
CA SER A 185 -6.01 3.06 8.95
C SER A 185 -7.22 2.82 8.05
N PHE A 186 -8.22 3.72 8.03
CA PHE A 186 -9.34 3.63 7.11
C PHE A 186 -8.91 3.64 5.64
N ARG A 187 -7.75 4.23 5.34
CA ARG A 187 -7.19 4.30 3.98
C ARG A 187 -7.13 2.94 3.28
N TRP A 188 -6.86 1.85 4.01
CA TRP A 188 -6.82 0.49 3.49
C TRP A 188 -8.20 0.04 2.97
N ILE A 189 -9.27 0.35 3.73
CA ILE A 189 -10.65 0.01 3.37
C ILE A 189 -11.14 0.90 2.22
N GLU A 190 -10.79 2.19 2.26
CA GLU A 190 -11.11 3.14 1.21
C GLU A 190 -10.45 2.76 -0.12
N ASN A 191 -9.16 2.39 -0.09
CA ASN A 191 -8.42 1.95 -1.29
C ASN A 191 -8.95 0.63 -1.85
N LEU A 192 -9.28 -0.32 -0.98
CA LEU A 192 -9.98 -1.55 -1.37
C LEU A 192 -11.28 -1.19 -2.11
N ARG A 193 -12.20 -0.44 -1.47
CA ARG A 193 -13.49 -0.05 -2.06
C ARG A 193 -13.35 0.67 -3.40
N GLN A 194 -12.46 1.65 -3.48
CA GLN A 194 -12.24 2.42 -4.71
C GLN A 194 -11.69 1.54 -5.84
N SER A 195 -10.70 0.70 -5.53
CA SER A 195 -10.07 -0.18 -6.52
C SER A 195 -11.07 -1.21 -7.04
N THR A 196 -11.80 -1.89 -6.14
CA THR A 196 -12.81 -2.89 -6.52
C THR A 196 -13.91 -2.26 -7.39
N THR A 197 -14.43 -1.10 -6.99
CA THR A 197 -15.47 -0.39 -7.77
C THR A 197 -14.95 0.00 -9.16
N ARG A 198 -13.72 0.48 -9.24
CA ARG A 198 -13.11 0.97 -10.48
C ARG A 198 -12.78 -0.16 -11.45
N LEU A 199 -12.33 -1.30 -10.96
CA LEU A 199 -12.02 -2.48 -11.78
C LEU A 199 -13.30 -3.18 -12.26
N GLY A 200 -14.40 -3.06 -11.53
CA GLY A 200 -15.73 -3.49 -11.99
C GLY A 200 -15.96 -5.00 -11.98
N ASP A 201 -14.97 -5.79 -11.58
CA ASP A 201 -15.06 -7.25 -11.45
C ASP A 201 -14.42 -7.71 -10.12
N PRO A 202 -15.19 -7.66 -9.01
CA PRO A 202 -14.67 -7.89 -7.67
C PRO A 202 -14.13 -9.31 -7.45
N ASP A 203 -14.75 -10.32 -8.07
CA ASP A 203 -14.39 -11.74 -7.89
C ASP A 203 -13.02 -12.07 -8.49
N ARG A 204 -12.56 -11.28 -9.46
CA ARG A 204 -11.21 -11.39 -10.02
C ARG A 204 -10.14 -10.66 -9.20
N CYS A 205 -10.53 -9.82 -8.24
CA CYS A 205 -9.58 -9.02 -7.47
C CYS A 205 -9.13 -9.75 -6.19
N VAL A 206 -7.81 -9.79 -5.97
CA VAL A 206 -7.21 -10.27 -4.70
C VAL A 206 -6.42 -9.12 -4.08
N HIS A 207 -6.99 -8.49 -3.05
CA HIS A 207 -6.33 -7.39 -2.34
C HIS A 207 -5.25 -7.91 -1.39
N ILE A 208 -4.00 -7.50 -1.60
CA ILE A 208 -2.85 -7.95 -0.81
C ILE A 208 -2.36 -6.80 0.07
N GLY A 209 -2.22 -7.08 1.37
CA GLY A 209 -1.72 -6.12 2.34
C GLY A 209 -0.82 -6.75 3.39
N ASP A 210 0.05 -5.93 3.96
CA ASP A 210 1.00 -6.35 4.99
C ASP A 210 0.35 -6.40 6.39
N ARG A 211 1.18 -6.44 7.44
CA ARG A 211 0.71 -6.51 8.84
C ARG A 211 -0.09 -5.31 9.30
N GLU A 212 0.08 -4.15 8.68
CA GLU A 212 -0.73 -2.98 9.02
C GLU A 212 -2.18 -3.13 8.53
N SER A 213 -2.39 -3.92 7.47
CA SER A 213 -3.72 -4.21 6.92
C SER A 213 -4.53 -5.27 7.69
N ASP A 214 -3.99 -5.82 8.80
CA ASP A 214 -4.69 -6.75 9.70
C ASP A 214 -5.81 -6.04 10.49
N ILE A 215 -6.85 -5.64 9.76
CA ILE A 215 -7.99 -4.83 10.21
C ILE A 215 -9.24 -5.66 9.93
N PHE A 216 -10.03 -5.97 10.96
CA PHE A 216 -11.19 -6.85 10.79
C PHE A 216 -12.25 -6.22 9.86
N GLU A 217 -12.44 -4.90 9.97
CA GLU A 217 -13.34 -4.16 9.08
C GLU A 217 -12.93 -4.24 7.61
N LEU A 218 -11.63 -4.41 7.30
CA LEU A 218 -11.18 -4.65 5.93
C LEU A 218 -11.62 -6.02 5.43
N PHE A 219 -11.57 -7.05 6.28
CA PHE A 219 -12.05 -8.38 5.93
C PHE A 219 -13.55 -8.36 5.63
N CYS A 220 -14.33 -7.67 6.47
CA CYS A 220 -15.76 -7.47 6.25
C CYS A 220 -16.02 -6.73 4.95
N ALA A 221 -15.33 -5.61 4.70
CA ALA A 221 -15.51 -4.84 3.47
C ALA A 221 -15.17 -5.65 2.21
N ALA A 222 -14.15 -6.51 2.25
CA ALA A 222 -13.82 -7.40 1.15
C ALA A 222 -14.96 -8.42 0.90
N CYS A 223 -15.49 -9.04 1.96
CA CYS A 223 -16.62 -9.97 1.85
C CYS A 223 -17.90 -9.28 1.35
N GLU A 224 -18.20 -8.07 1.83
CA GLU A 224 -19.36 -7.26 1.40
C GLU A 224 -19.30 -6.92 -0.10
N LEU A 225 -18.11 -6.66 -0.61
CA LEU A 225 -17.88 -6.35 -2.03
C LEU A 225 -17.78 -7.60 -2.92
N GLY A 226 -17.77 -8.80 -2.35
CA GLY A 226 -17.56 -10.04 -3.10
C GLY A 226 -16.16 -10.16 -3.70
N THR A 227 -15.14 -9.57 -3.06
CA THR A 227 -13.74 -9.64 -3.49
C THR A 227 -12.88 -10.48 -2.55
N HIS A 228 -11.67 -10.84 -2.98
CA HIS A 228 -10.74 -11.66 -2.22
C HIS A 228 -9.65 -10.81 -1.57
N PHE A 229 -9.02 -11.36 -0.53
CA PHE A 229 -7.89 -10.70 0.12
C PHE A 229 -6.84 -11.71 0.61
N LEU A 230 -5.59 -11.24 0.68
CA LEU A 230 -4.48 -11.91 1.34
C LEU A 230 -3.80 -10.91 2.27
N VAL A 231 -3.99 -11.09 3.58
CA VAL A 231 -3.47 -10.18 4.60
C VAL A 231 -2.55 -10.93 5.54
N ARG A 232 -1.36 -10.37 5.77
CA ARG A 232 -0.46 -10.89 6.78
C ARG A 232 -0.95 -10.50 8.17
N THR A 233 -1.34 -11.47 8.99
CA THR A 233 -1.89 -11.16 10.32
C THR A 233 -0.81 -10.69 11.31
N CYS A 234 -1.17 -9.80 12.24
CA CYS A 234 -0.35 -9.40 13.37
C CYS A 234 -1.04 -9.56 14.73
N SER A 235 -2.35 -9.85 14.73
CA SER A 235 -3.18 -10.07 15.91
C SER A 235 -3.54 -11.54 16.07
N ASN A 236 -3.45 -12.07 17.30
CA ASN A 236 -4.02 -13.37 17.62
C ASN A 236 -5.53 -13.23 17.83
N ARG A 237 -6.32 -13.43 16.77
CA ARG A 237 -7.77 -13.24 16.78
C ARG A 237 -8.48 -14.41 17.46
N LEU A 238 -9.67 -14.13 18.01
CA LEU A 238 -10.59 -15.17 18.46
C LEU A 238 -11.07 -15.99 17.26
N ALA A 239 -11.20 -17.29 17.46
CA ALA A 239 -11.53 -18.28 16.44
C ALA A 239 -12.33 -19.44 17.05
N GLY A 240 -12.79 -20.35 16.20
CA GLY A 240 -13.62 -21.49 16.58
C GLY A 240 -15.12 -21.16 16.48
N ASP A 241 -15.95 -22.16 16.71
CA ASP A 241 -17.41 -22.05 16.53
C ASP A 241 -18.06 -21.17 17.62
N ASP A 242 -17.45 -21.09 18.81
CA ASP A 242 -17.90 -20.29 19.96
C ASP A 242 -17.08 -19.00 20.18
N GLY A 243 -15.91 -18.89 19.53
CA GLY A 243 -15.02 -17.74 19.69
C GLY A 243 -14.22 -17.75 21.00
N GLU A 244 -14.10 -18.90 21.68
CA GLU A 244 -13.33 -19.04 22.92
C GLU A 244 -11.84 -19.31 22.66
N GLN A 245 -11.53 -19.99 21.55
CA GLN A 245 -10.16 -20.27 21.13
C GLN A 245 -9.57 -19.10 20.35
N THR A 246 -8.26 -19.13 20.14
CA THR A 246 -7.60 -18.21 19.23
C THR A 246 -7.15 -18.90 17.95
N VAL A 247 -6.87 -18.11 16.91
CA VAL A 247 -6.28 -18.61 15.66
C VAL A 247 -4.97 -19.39 15.94
N ALA A 248 -4.22 -19.03 16.99
CA ALA A 248 -3.03 -19.79 17.38
C ALA A 248 -3.37 -21.22 17.77
N ASP A 249 -4.36 -21.36 18.66
CA ASP A 249 -4.70 -22.59 19.33
C ASP A 249 -5.21 -23.58 18.28
N GLU A 250 -6.19 -23.11 17.49
CA GLU A 250 -6.73 -23.82 16.33
C GLU A 250 -5.65 -24.29 15.35
N MET A 251 -4.69 -23.42 15.02
CA MET A 251 -3.63 -23.75 14.06
C MET A 251 -2.51 -24.61 14.66
N SER A 252 -2.35 -24.64 15.98
CA SER A 252 -1.35 -25.50 16.64
C SER A 252 -1.68 -26.98 16.51
N GLU A 253 -2.98 -27.30 16.43
CA GLU A 253 -3.49 -28.65 16.21
C GLU A 253 -3.48 -29.07 14.73
N VAL A 254 -3.20 -28.14 13.82
CA VAL A 254 -3.13 -28.44 12.38
C VAL A 254 -1.83 -29.17 12.07
N ARG A 255 -1.94 -30.40 11.58
CA ARG A 255 -0.81 -31.13 11.01
C ARG A 255 -0.23 -30.40 9.81
N VAL A 256 1.08 -30.54 9.60
CA VAL A 256 1.76 -30.03 8.39
C VAL A 256 1.09 -30.62 7.15
N LYS A 257 0.74 -29.76 6.20
CA LYS A 257 0.06 -30.12 4.95
C LYS A 257 0.95 -29.99 3.72
N GLY A 258 2.08 -29.30 3.85
CA GLY A 258 3.02 -29.13 2.75
C GLY A 258 4.38 -28.63 3.24
N LEU A 259 5.38 -28.84 2.40
CA LEU A 259 6.71 -28.28 2.57
C LEU A 259 7.01 -27.40 1.37
N HIS A 260 7.54 -26.22 1.61
CA HIS A 260 7.91 -25.29 0.54
C HIS A 260 9.31 -24.74 0.79
N ARG A 261 10.19 -24.91 -0.19
CA ARG A 261 11.56 -24.43 -0.11
C ARG A 261 11.63 -23.07 -0.80
N ILE A 262 12.14 -22.09 -0.06
CA ILE A 262 12.41 -20.75 -0.59
C ILE A 262 13.92 -20.53 -0.67
N GLU A 263 14.33 -19.78 -1.68
CA GLU A 263 15.68 -19.28 -1.85
C GLU A 263 15.66 -17.77 -1.63
N PHE A 264 16.62 -17.26 -0.86
CA PHE A 264 16.73 -15.83 -0.58
C PHE A 264 18.19 -15.46 -0.39
N ARG A 265 18.48 -14.17 -0.24
CA ARG A 265 19.82 -13.68 0.08
C ARG A 265 19.85 -13.14 1.49
N ASP A 266 20.91 -13.44 2.24
CA ASP A 266 21.15 -12.82 3.54
C ASP A 266 21.53 -11.32 3.38
N ALA A 267 21.72 -10.62 4.50
CA ALA A 267 22.10 -9.21 4.49
C ALA A 267 23.46 -8.92 3.83
N LYS A 268 24.32 -9.94 3.65
CA LYS A 268 25.61 -9.85 2.94
C LYS A 268 25.49 -10.27 1.47
N GLY A 269 24.29 -10.64 1.03
CA GLY A 269 24.01 -11.08 -0.34
C GLY A 269 24.27 -12.56 -0.60
N HIS A 270 24.66 -13.35 0.40
CA HIS A 270 24.91 -14.78 0.19
C HIS A 270 23.61 -15.55 -0.02
N PRO A 271 23.57 -16.51 -0.96
CA PRO A 271 22.39 -17.33 -1.17
C PRO A 271 22.13 -18.20 0.06
N GLN A 272 20.88 -18.22 0.49
CA GLN A 272 20.36 -19.00 1.59
C GLN A 272 19.14 -19.77 1.11
N GLN A 273 18.86 -20.90 1.76
CA GLN A 273 17.65 -21.68 1.55
C GLN A 273 16.94 -21.90 2.89
N ALA A 274 15.61 -21.82 2.88
CA ALA A 274 14.78 -22.20 4.02
C ALA A 274 13.69 -23.16 3.58
N LEU A 275 13.46 -24.20 4.38
CA LEU A 275 12.33 -25.11 4.22
C LEU A 275 11.19 -24.64 5.14
N LEU A 276 10.05 -24.30 4.56
CA LEU A 276 8.86 -23.86 5.26
C LEU A 276 7.88 -25.02 5.40
N GLU A 277 7.42 -25.28 6.61
CA GLU A 277 6.24 -26.09 6.88
C GLU A 277 4.99 -25.25 6.68
N ILE A 278 4.07 -25.74 5.85
CA ILE A 278 2.80 -25.10 5.56
C ILE A 278 1.69 -25.83 6.30
N ARG A 279 0.95 -25.08 7.11
CA ARG A 279 -0.31 -25.49 7.75
C ARG A 279 -1.41 -24.55 7.25
N TYR A 280 -2.58 -25.08 6.93
CA TYR A 280 -3.74 -24.23 6.62
C TYR A 280 -5.04 -24.88 7.08
N ARG A 281 -5.99 -24.07 7.55
CA ARG A 281 -7.33 -24.50 7.98
C ARG A 281 -8.34 -23.39 7.69
N ARG A 282 -9.55 -23.78 7.31
CA ARG A 282 -10.68 -22.85 7.21
C ARG A 282 -11.35 -22.78 8.58
N LEU A 283 -11.39 -21.59 9.15
CA LEU A 283 -11.80 -21.30 10.52
C LEU A 283 -12.87 -20.21 10.53
N THR A 284 -13.74 -20.23 11.53
CA THR A 284 -14.55 -19.08 11.90
C THR A 284 -13.66 -18.12 12.70
N VAL A 285 -13.47 -16.89 12.22
CA VAL A 285 -12.65 -15.85 12.85
C VAL A 285 -13.57 -14.73 13.31
N TRP A 286 -13.44 -14.38 14.58
CA TRP A 286 -14.34 -13.43 15.24
C TRP A 286 -13.78 -12.01 15.23
N PRO A 287 -14.66 -10.99 15.16
CA PRO A 287 -14.27 -9.61 15.39
C PRO A 287 -13.76 -9.43 16.83
N PRO A 288 -12.96 -8.37 17.08
CA PRO A 288 -12.66 -7.95 18.45
C PRO A 288 -13.94 -7.81 19.26
N LEU A 289 -13.93 -8.22 20.55
CA LEU A 289 -15.10 -8.23 21.43
C LEU A 289 -15.93 -6.93 21.37
N ALA A 290 -15.26 -5.77 21.38
CA ALA A 290 -15.91 -4.46 21.32
C ALA A 290 -16.70 -4.19 20.01
N LYS A 291 -16.50 -5.01 18.97
CA LYS A 291 -17.04 -4.85 17.62
C LYS A 291 -18.01 -5.96 17.21
N GLN A 292 -18.21 -6.99 18.04
CA GLN A 292 -19.07 -8.13 17.72
C GLN A 292 -20.55 -7.78 17.52
N ARG A 293 -21.01 -6.62 18.03
CA ARG A 293 -22.37 -6.12 17.76
C ARG A 293 -22.54 -5.53 16.35
N HIS A 294 -21.45 -5.16 15.69
CA HIS A 294 -21.48 -4.46 14.41
C HIS A 294 -20.95 -5.30 13.25
N TYR A 295 -20.16 -6.32 13.54
CA TYR A 295 -19.53 -7.16 12.54
C TYR A 295 -19.76 -8.64 12.86
N PRO A 296 -20.11 -9.46 11.86
CA PRO A 296 -20.26 -10.89 12.04
C PRO A 296 -18.89 -11.59 12.13
N ALA A 297 -18.89 -12.82 12.65
CA ALA A 297 -17.76 -13.72 12.45
C ALA A 297 -17.63 -14.09 10.96
N LEU A 298 -16.40 -14.29 10.49
CA LEU A 298 -16.09 -14.57 9.09
C LEU A 298 -15.46 -15.96 8.94
N ARG A 299 -15.84 -16.71 7.91
CA ARG A 299 -15.27 -18.01 7.59
C ARG A 299 -14.03 -17.86 6.69
N LEU A 300 -12.86 -17.73 7.29
CA LEU A 300 -11.59 -17.41 6.61
C LEU A 300 -10.66 -18.63 6.52
N THR A 301 -9.80 -18.66 5.50
CA THR A 301 -8.69 -19.62 5.42
C THR A 301 -7.46 -18.99 6.05
N VAL A 302 -6.93 -19.62 7.09
CA VAL A 302 -5.67 -19.20 7.73
C VAL A 302 -4.55 -20.10 7.20
N ILE A 303 -3.42 -19.49 6.83
CA ILE A 303 -2.21 -20.17 6.37
C ILE A 303 -1.07 -19.79 7.33
N HIS A 304 -0.39 -20.78 7.89
CA HIS A 304 0.87 -20.60 8.61
C HIS A 304 2.00 -21.20 7.77
N ALA A 305 3.02 -20.39 7.49
CA ALA A 305 4.27 -20.84 6.90
C ALA A 305 5.40 -20.61 7.92
N THR A 306 5.94 -21.68 8.50
CA THR A 306 6.95 -21.62 9.56
C THR A 306 8.22 -22.35 9.14
N SER A 307 9.39 -21.80 9.41
CA SER A 307 10.66 -22.49 9.12
C SER A 307 10.75 -23.82 9.89
N ALA A 308 11.06 -24.91 9.18
CA ALA A 308 11.22 -26.26 9.74
C ALA A 308 12.44 -26.39 10.67
N ALA A 309 13.43 -25.50 10.52
CA ALA A 309 14.62 -25.45 11.36
C ALA A 309 14.85 -24.02 11.88
N ARG A 310 15.30 -23.89 13.14
CA ARG A 310 15.97 -22.66 13.58
C ARG A 310 17.32 -22.59 12.85
N PRO A 311 17.67 -21.49 12.18
CA PRO A 311 19.03 -21.34 11.67
C PRO A 311 20.00 -21.49 12.85
N ARG A 312 21.07 -22.27 12.68
CA ARG A 312 22.21 -22.28 13.62
C ARG A 312 22.75 -20.85 13.68
N THR A 313 22.42 -20.13 14.75
CA THR A 313 23.08 -18.86 15.07
C THR A 313 24.40 -19.19 15.76
N ASP A 314 25.46 -19.37 14.96
CA ASP A 314 26.81 -19.18 15.49
C ASP A 314 27.01 -17.67 15.69
N HIS A 315 27.35 -17.31 16.94
CA HIS A 315 27.50 -15.98 17.53
C HIS A 315 26.29 -15.45 18.32
N ALA A 316 26.43 -15.61 19.64
CA ALA A 316 25.71 -14.89 20.66
C ALA A 316 25.81 -13.38 20.42
N SER A 317 24.68 -12.78 20.04
CA SER A 317 24.36 -11.41 20.38
C SER A 317 22.93 -11.43 20.93
N ASN A 318 22.78 -10.98 22.17
CA ASN A 318 21.51 -10.85 22.86
C ASN A 318 20.61 -9.88 22.09
N GLY A 319 19.81 -10.41 21.19
CA GLY A 319 18.66 -9.76 20.59
C GLY A 319 17.60 -10.83 20.44
N SER A 320 16.50 -10.68 21.17
CA SER A 320 15.36 -11.59 21.14
C SER A 320 14.81 -11.70 19.71
N CYS A 321 15.34 -12.65 18.93
CA CYS A 321 14.75 -13.10 17.70
C CYS A 321 13.49 -13.88 18.09
N SER A 322 12.39 -13.16 18.23
CA SER A 322 11.08 -13.78 18.39
C SER A 322 10.86 -14.70 17.20
N PRO A 323 10.39 -15.95 17.41
CA PRO A 323 10.11 -16.86 16.31
C PRO A 323 9.14 -16.19 15.37
N ILE A 324 9.42 -16.29 14.07
CA ILE A 324 8.51 -15.87 13.00
C ILE A 324 7.22 -16.68 13.19
N CYS A 325 6.25 -16.04 13.82
CA CYS A 325 4.90 -16.53 14.05
C CYS A 325 3.98 -15.74 13.09
N ARG A 326 3.30 -16.49 12.22
CA ARG A 326 2.09 -16.17 11.43
C ARG A 326 2.27 -15.34 10.16
#